data_AF-X0T3U8-F1
#
_entry.id   AF-X0T3U8-F1
#
_cell.length_a   1.000
_cell.length_b   1.000
_cell.length_c   1.000
_cell.angle_alpha   90.00
_cell.angle_beta   90.00
_cell.angle_gamma   90.00
#
_symmetry.space_group_name_H-M   'P 1'
#
loop_
_entity.id
_entity.type
_entity.pdbx_description
1 polymer ?
#
loop_
_entity_poly.entity_id
_entity_poly.type
_entity_poly.pdbx_seq_one_letter_code
_entity_poly.pdbx_strand_id
1 'polypeptide(L)'
;MVEKVAALVVDGAPVLAFFLKQDDVVEISKLPGWAAITGATPRRRREEVIEGFNQGRFDGLAVTYGVASCGYRFPGAKTLAFAEINNDPTVMAQAAHRAPQAKTVLV
;
A
#
# COMPACT_ATOMS: atom_id res chain seq x y z
N MET A 1 -12.98 7.18 -3.13
CA MET A 1 -12.27 5.89 -2.92
C MET A 1 -11.11 6.08 -1.96
N VAL A 2 -10.20 7.03 -2.25
CA VAL A 2 -9.11 7.48 -1.37
C VAL A 2 -9.56 7.73 0.07
N GLU A 3 -10.66 8.46 0.29
CA GLU A 3 -11.17 8.75 1.64
C GLU A 3 -11.56 7.48 2.43
N LYS A 4 -12.17 6.49 1.76
CA LYS A 4 -12.56 5.23 2.39
C LYS A 4 -11.33 4.41 2.80
N VAL A 5 -10.31 4.39 1.96
CA VAL A 5 -9.04 3.72 2.25
C VAL A 5 -8.32 4.43 3.39
N ALA A 6 -8.28 5.76 3.38
CA ALA A 6 -7.68 6.57 4.43
C ALA A 6 -8.36 6.33 5.79
N ALA A 7 -9.68 6.17 5.80
CA ALA A 7 -10.45 5.86 7.00
C ALA A 7 -10.16 4.47 7.61
N LEU A 8 -9.44 3.58 6.91
CA LEU A 8 -9.00 2.29 7.46
C LEU A 8 -7.83 2.42 8.45
N VAL A 9 -7.18 3.59 8.50
CA VAL A 9 -6.20 3.90 9.54
C VAL A 9 -6.97 4.10 10.84
N VAL A 10 -7.04 3.04 11.64
CA VAL A 10 -7.67 3.03 12.97
C VAL A 10 -6.61 2.66 13.99
N ASP A 11 -6.54 3.41 15.10
CA ASP A 11 -5.67 3.15 16.25
C ASP A 11 -4.19 2.88 15.90
N GLY A 12 -3.66 3.58 14.90
CA GLY A 12 -2.25 3.48 14.48
C GLY A 12 -1.87 2.16 13.81
N ALA A 13 -2.85 1.36 13.36
CA ALA A 13 -2.60 0.14 12.61
C ALA A 13 -2.16 0.47 11.16
N PRO A 14 -0.90 0.19 10.76
CA PRO A 14 -0.42 0.61 9.45
C PRO A 14 -1.16 -0.08 8.30
N VAL A 15 -1.60 0.71 7.32
CA VAL A 15 -2.36 0.25 6.16
C VAL A 15 -1.46 0.18 4.93
N LEU A 16 -1.40 -0.98 4.28
CA LEU A 16 -0.86 -1.12 2.92
C LEU A 16 -2.01 -1.14 1.92
N ALA A 17 -2.12 -0.10 1.09
CA ALA A 17 -3.20 0.07 0.14
C ALA A 17 -2.75 -0.12 -1.32
N PHE A 18 -3.48 -0.94 -2.07
CA PHE A 18 -3.24 -1.21 -3.48
C PHE A 18 -4.27 -0.50 -4.36
N PHE A 19 -3.78 0.18 -5.39
CA PHE A 19 -4.58 0.90 -6.38
C PHE A 19 -4.19 0.45 -7.80
N LEU A 20 -5.14 0.47 -8.74
CA LEU A 20 -4.83 0.27 -10.16
C LEU A 20 -4.21 1.53 -10.77
N LYS A 21 -4.76 2.71 -10.42
CA LYS A 21 -4.36 3.98 -11.02
C LYS A 21 -3.29 4.68 -10.20
N GLN A 22 -2.29 5.22 -10.89
CA GLN A 22 -1.23 6.01 -10.26
C GLN A 22 -1.78 7.29 -9.63
N ASP A 23 -2.79 7.91 -10.23
CA ASP A 23 -3.33 9.19 -9.75
C ASP A 23 -3.95 9.06 -8.35
N ASP A 24 -4.65 7.95 -8.07
CA ASP A 24 -5.22 7.68 -6.74
C ASP A 24 -4.12 7.45 -5.68
N VAL A 25 -3.00 6.81 -6.07
CA VAL A 25 -1.81 6.66 -5.20
C VAL A 25 -1.19 8.01 -4.87
N VAL A 26 -1.10 8.90 -5.86
CA VAL A 26 -0.57 10.25 -5.65
C VAL A 26 -1.53 11.06 -4.78
N GLU A 27 -2.83 10.95 -4.99
CA GLU A 27 -3.85 11.65 -4.21
C GLU A 27 -3.81 11.27 -2.74
N ILE A 28 -3.85 9.98 -2.40
CA ILE A 28 -3.81 9.52 -1.01
C ILE A 28 -2.49 9.87 -0.32
N SER A 29 -1.38 9.93 -1.04
CA SER A 29 -0.07 10.32 -0.48
C SER A 29 0.01 11.78 -0.02
N LYS A 30 -0.95 12.62 -0.42
CA LYS A 30 -1.05 14.01 0.06
C LYS A 30 -1.65 14.09 1.47
N LEU A 31 -2.25 13.00 1.96
CA LEU A 31 -2.83 12.95 3.30
C LEU A 31 -1.72 12.82 4.36
N PRO A 32 -1.88 13.46 5.53
CA PRO A 32 -0.94 13.28 6.64
C PRO A 32 -0.76 11.82 7.02
N GLY A 33 0.48 11.40 7.30
CA GLY A 33 0.81 10.03 7.69
C GLY A 33 0.88 9.03 6.53
N TRP A 34 0.63 9.45 5.29
CA TRP A 34 0.69 8.59 4.11
C TRP A 34 1.96 8.77 3.30
N ALA A 35 2.44 7.66 2.72
CA ALA A 35 3.47 7.65 1.70
C ALA A 35 2.98 6.89 0.45
N ALA A 36 3.67 7.08 -0.67
CA ALA A 36 3.36 6.43 -1.93
C ALA A 36 4.58 5.80 -2.61
N ILE A 37 4.35 4.67 -3.28
CA ILE A 37 5.30 4.09 -4.23
C ILE A 37 4.57 3.76 -5.53
N THR A 38 5.06 4.32 -6.63
CA THR A 38 4.56 4.09 -7.98
C THR A 38 5.65 3.49 -8.85
N GLY A 39 5.32 3.10 -10.08
CA GLY A 39 6.31 2.64 -11.06
C GLY A 39 7.39 3.68 -11.35
N ALA A 40 7.04 4.97 -11.24
CA ALA A 40 7.94 6.11 -11.43
C ALA A 40 8.84 6.39 -10.22
N THR A 41 8.56 5.85 -9.03
CA THR A 41 9.41 6.08 -7.85
C THR A 41 10.78 5.43 -8.06
N PRO A 42 11.90 6.17 -7.95
CA PRO A 42 13.24 5.60 -8.09
C PRO A 42 13.52 4.54 -7.04
N ARG A 43 14.29 3.50 -7.38
CA ARG A 43 14.57 2.35 -6.49
C ARG A 43 15.00 2.74 -5.09
N ARG A 44 16.02 3.61 -4.97
CA ARG A 44 16.53 4.10 -3.67
C ARG A 44 15.41 4.72 -2.82
N ARG A 45 14.54 5.51 -3.44
CA ARG A 45 13.41 6.14 -2.75
C ARG A 45 12.37 5.11 -2.31
N ARG A 46 12.13 4.04 -3.09
CA ARG A 46 11.25 2.94 -2.67
C ARG A 46 11.77 2.29 -1.39
N GLU A 47 13.07 1.96 -1.38
CA GLU A 47 13.71 1.31 -0.23
C GLU A 47 13.58 2.18 1.04
N GLU A 48 13.86 3.48 0.95
CA GLU A 48 13.67 4.44 2.05
C GLU A 48 12.22 4.48 2.58
N VAL A 49 11.23 4.49 1.68
CA VAL A 49 9.81 4.54 2.06
C VAL A 49 9.36 3.22 2.69
N ILE A 50 9.77 2.09 2.14
CA ILE A 50 9.46 0.75 2.69
C ILE A 50 10.06 0.60 4.09
N GLU A 51 11.32 1.00 4.27
CA GLU A 51 11.96 0.99 5.57
C GLU A 51 11.22 1.88 6.56
N GLY A 52 10.88 3.11 6.15
CA GLY A 52 10.11 4.03 6.98
C GLY A 52 8.74 3.49 7.39
N PHE A 53 8.02 2.85 6.45
CA PHE A 53 6.74 2.21 6.74
C PHE A 53 6.88 1.07 7.74
N ASN A 54 7.86 0.19 7.56
CA ASN A 54 8.10 -0.93 8.49
C ASN A 54 8.57 -0.47 9.89
N GLN A 55 9.16 0.72 9.99
CA GLN A 55 9.53 1.36 11.26
C GLN A 55 8.38 2.16 11.89
N GLY A 56 7.19 2.20 11.27
CA GLY A 56 6.03 2.94 11.78
C GLY A 56 6.11 4.45 11.58
N ARG A 57 6.93 4.94 10.62
CA ARG A 57 6.98 6.38 10.29
C ARG A 57 5.76 6.84 9.49
N PHE A 58 4.98 5.90 8.94
CA PHE A 58 3.79 6.16 8.15
C PHE A 58 2.65 5.30 8.66
N ASP A 59 1.47 5.90 8.79
CA ASP A 59 0.22 5.22 9.12
C ASP A 59 -0.35 4.49 7.90
N GLY A 60 0.01 4.94 6.69
CA GLY A 60 -0.44 4.34 5.45
C GLY A 60 0.63 4.37 4.36
N LEU A 61 0.66 3.33 3.54
CA LEU A 61 1.47 3.24 2.34
C LEU A 61 0.59 2.85 1.17
N ALA A 62 0.51 3.72 0.16
CA ALA A 62 -0.20 3.47 -1.07
C ALA A 62 0.74 3.01 -2.18
N VAL A 63 0.37 1.96 -2.89
CA VAL A 63 1.17 1.39 -3.97
C VAL A 63 0.30 1.04 -5.17
N THR A 64 0.89 1.09 -6.36
CA THR A 64 0.24 0.49 -7.53
C THR A 64 0.47 -1.03 -7.54
N TYR A 65 -0.47 -1.79 -8.12
CA TYR A 65 -0.31 -3.24 -8.32
C TYR A 65 0.98 -3.61 -9.07
N GLY A 66 1.42 -2.77 -10.01
CA GLY A 66 2.69 -2.96 -10.72
C GLY A 66 3.90 -2.98 -9.79
N VAL A 67 3.94 -2.11 -8.77
CA VAL A 67 5.00 -2.10 -7.75
C VAL A 67 4.90 -3.32 -6.83
N ALA A 68 3.69 -3.78 -6.55
CA ALA A 68 3.44 -4.99 -5.78
C ALA A 68 4.06 -6.26 -6.40
N SER A 69 4.32 -6.26 -7.71
CA SER A 69 4.98 -7.40 -8.38
C SER A 69 6.47 -7.53 -8.04
N CYS A 70 7.11 -6.47 -7.53
CA CYS A 70 8.58 -6.35 -7.43
C CYS A 70 9.23 -7.01 -6.20
N GLY A 71 8.62 -8.03 -5.59
CA GLY A 71 9.30 -8.86 -4.58
C GLY A 71 9.41 -8.28 -3.16
N TYR A 72 8.95 -7.04 -2.92
CA TYR A 72 9.03 -6.42 -1.59
C TYR A 72 8.12 -7.11 -0.55
N ARG A 73 8.45 -6.96 0.74
CA ARG A 73 7.63 -7.42 1.87
C ARG A 73 7.37 -6.26 2.83
N PHE A 74 6.18 -6.26 3.43
CA PHE A 74 5.70 -5.20 4.31
C PHE A 74 5.23 -5.78 5.65
N PRO A 75 6.14 -6.34 6.46
CA PRO A 75 5.79 -6.93 7.76
C PRO A 75 5.16 -5.93 8.73
N GLY A 76 5.38 -4.63 8.55
CA GLY A 76 4.74 -3.58 9.36
C GLY A 76 3.24 -3.41 9.10
N ALA A 77 2.73 -3.88 7.95
CA ALA A 77 1.31 -3.73 7.61
C ALA A 77 0.43 -4.60 8.51
N LYS A 78 -0.61 -3.97 9.09
CA LYS A 78 -1.65 -4.66 9.87
C LYS A 78 -2.94 -4.80 9.09
N THR A 79 -3.18 -3.88 8.16
CA THR A 79 -4.31 -3.91 7.24
C THR A 79 -3.78 -3.89 5.81
N LEU A 80 -4.37 -4.75 4.98
CA LEU A 80 -4.11 -4.79 3.55
C LEU A 80 -5.38 -4.39 2.82
N ALA A 81 -5.38 -3.19 2.23
CA ALA A 81 -6.54 -2.61 1.57
C ALA A 81 -6.43 -2.74 0.06
N PHE A 82 -7.38 -3.40 -0.57
CA PHE A 82 -7.54 -3.38 -2.03
C PHE A 82 -8.57 -2.32 -2.38
N ALA A 83 -8.12 -1.17 -2.90
CA ALA A 83 -9.01 -0.09 -3.28
C ALA A 83 -9.84 -0.45 -4.52
N GLU A 84 -9.27 -1.26 -5.40
CA GLU A 84 -9.91 -1.74 -6.63
C GLU A 84 -9.52 -3.21 -6.84
N ILE A 85 -10.35 -4.02 -7.51
CA ILE A 85 -9.98 -5.40 -7.84
C ILE A 85 -9.17 -5.40 -9.15
N ASN A 86 -8.00 -6.03 -9.12
CA ASN A 86 -7.31 -6.41 -10.36
C ASN A 86 -7.92 -7.72 -10.90
N ASN A 87 -8.31 -7.71 -12.18
CA ASN A 87 -8.92 -8.88 -12.83
C ASN A 87 -7.94 -10.05 -13.03
N ASP A 88 -6.64 -9.83 -12.83
CA ASP A 88 -5.64 -10.90 -12.80
C ASP A 88 -5.54 -11.50 -11.38
N PRO A 89 -6.00 -12.75 -11.18
CA PRO A 89 -5.95 -13.40 -9.87
C PRO A 89 -4.52 -13.64 -9.38
N THR A 90 -3.54 -13.77 -10.28
CA THR A 90 -2.13 -13.94 -9.93
C THR A 90 -1.59 -12.66 -9.29
N VAL A 91 -1.94 -11.50 -9.86
CA VAL A 91 -1.55 -10.20 -9.30
C VAL A 91 -2.18 -9.99 -7.92
N MET A 92 -3.46 -10.35 -7.76
CA MET A 92 -4.14 -10.27 -6.45
C MET A 92 -3.49 -11.19 -5.41
N ALA A 93 -3.17 -12.44 -5.78
CA ALA A 93 -2.48 -13.38 -4.90
C ALA A 93 -1.09 -12.88 -4.49
N GLN A 94 -0.32 -12.36 -5.45
CA GLN A 94 0.99 -11.77 -5.18
C GLN A 94 0.90 -10.58 -4.23
N ALA A 95 -0.08 -9.70 -4.43
CA ALA A 95 -0.30 -8.54 -3.57
C ALA A 95 -0.69 -8.95 -2.14
N ALA A 96 -1.59 -9.94 -1.99
CA ALA A 96 -1.96 -10.48 -0.67
C ALA A 96 -0.76 -11.10 0.07
N HIS A 97 0.16 -11.75 -0.65
CA HIS A 97 1.38 -12.31 -0.07
C HIS A 97 2.43 -11.28 0.38
N ARG A 98 2.22 -9.98 0.12
CA ARG A 98 3.14 -8.92 0.57
C ARG A 98 3.09 -8.66 2.07
N ALA A 99 1.93 -8.92 2.68
CA ALA A 99 1.73 -8.86 4.12
C ALA A 99 0.79 -9.99 4.56
N PRO A 100 1.28 -11.25 4.63
CA PRO A 100 0.43 -12.42 4.85
C PRO A 100 -0.24 -12.46 6.23
N GLN A 101 0.24 -11.65 7.18
CA GLN A 101 -0.33 -11.52 8.53
C GLN A 101 -1.35 -10.38 8.64
N ALA A 102 -1.48 -9.54 7.60
CA ALA A 102 -2.37 -8.39 7.63
C ALA A 102 -3.82 -8.82 7.37
N LYS A 103 -4.77 -8.15 8.04
CA LYS A 103 -6.19 -8.29 7.75
C LYS A 103 -6.46 -7.71 6.37
N THR A 104 -6.98 -8.53 5.46
CA THR A 104 -7.34 -8.07 4.11
C THR A 104 -8.72 -7.42 4.11
N VAL A 105 -8.84 -6.27 3.45
CA VAL A 105 -10.08 -5.51 3.29
C VAL A 105 -10.21 -5.09 1.83
N LEU A 106 -11.40 -5.27 1.27
CA LEU A 106 -11.79 -4.71 -0.04
C LEU A 106 -12.65 -3.47 0.21
N VAL A 107 -12.36 -2.36 -0.49
CA VAL A 107 -12.94 -1.03 -0.22
C VAL A 107 -13.85 -0.55 -1.34
#